data_AF-A0A2E6Y8R7-F1
#
_entry.id   AF-A0A2E6Y8R7-F1
#
_cell.length_a   1.000
_cell.length_b   1.000
_cell.length_c   1.000
_cell.angle_alpha   90.00
_cell.angle_beta   90.00
_cell.angle_gamma   90.00
#
_symmetry.space_group_name_H-M   'P 1'
#
loop_
_entity.id
_entity.type
_entity.pdbx_description
1 polymer ?
#
loop_
_entity_poly.entity_id
_entity_poly.type
_entity_poly.pdbx_seq_one_letter_code
_entity_poly.pdbx_strand_id
1 'polypeptide(L)'
;AGAADTLSITTQANPAANSSSRQKLVSQFNNILEQIDKLAEDASFNGVNLINSSSSKLTVAFNEKRDAATKSELSLTGEDLTSSGLNITTVSSLSDSEANASLDQLSEALITLREAGSKFGSNLSTVQIRKDYTKASINTLQTGADNLVLADTNEEGANLLALQTRQQLSTTALSMASQADQAVLRLF
;
A
#
# COMPACT_ATOMS: atom_id res chain seq x y z
N ALA A 1 -31.93 -82.63 -5.01
CA ALA A 1 -30.82 -81.90 -4.37
C ALA A 1 -31.09 -80.42 -4.56
N GLY A 2 -31.33 -79.69 -3.47
CA GLY A 2 -31.81 -78.32 -3.48
C GLY A 2 -30.77 -77.33 -4.01
N ALA A 3 -31.24 -76.34 -4.76
CA ALA A 3 -30.43 -75.18 -5.13
C ALA A 3 -30.03 -74.47 -3.84
N ALA A 4 -28.72 -74.42 -3.58
CA ALA A 4 -28.18 -73.62 -2.49
C ALA A 4 -28.52 -72.16 -2.76
N ASP A 5 -29.44 -71.62 -1.96
CA ASP A 5 -29.70 -70.21 -1.82
C ASP A 5 -28.40 -69.55 -1.31
N THR A 6 -27.58 -69.09 -2.25
CA THR A 6 -26.41 -68.28 -1.93
C THR A 6 -26.92 -66.95 -1.42
N LEU A 7 -27.10 -66.89 -0.09
CA LEU A 7 -27.34 -65.69 0.67
C LEU A 7 -26.20 -64.69 0.37
N SER A 8 -26.37 -63.85 -0.65
CA SER A 8 -25.51 -62.69 -0.85
C SER A 8 -25.69 -61.80 0.37
N ILE A 9 -24.73 -61.89 1.30
CA ILE A 9 -24.52 -60.85 2.29
C ILE A 9 -24.06 -59.63 1.50
N THR A 10 -25.03 -58.86 1.00
CA THR A 10 -24.82 -57.45 0.71
C THR A 10 -24.37 -56.85 2.03
N THR A 11 -23.07 -56.64 2.18
CA THR A 11 -22.49 -55.84 3.25
C THR A 11 -23.31 -54.57 3.33
N GLN A 12 -24.09 -54.42 4.40
CA GLN A 12 -24.73 -53.17 4.82
C GLN A 12 -23.67 -52.16 5.29
N ALA A 13 -22.62 -51.95 4.51
CA ALA A 13 -21.79 -50.76 4.61
C ALA A 13 -22.45 -49.71 3.73
N ASN A 14 -23.65 -49.24 4.12
CA ASN A 14 -24.51 -48.30 3.40
C ASN A 14 -23.75 -47.35 2.44
N PRO A 15 -23.50 -47.77 1.18
CA PRO A 15 -22.72 -46.96 0.25
C PRO A 15 -23.53 -45.75 -0.19
N ALA A 16 -24.86 -45.83 -0.10
CA ALA A 16 -25.81 -44.79 -0.47
C ALA A 16 -25.83 -43.61 0.52
N ALA A 17 -25.79 -43.83 1.84
CA ALA A 17 -25.69 -42.73 2.81
C ALA A 17 -24.28 -42.15 2.89
N ASN A 18 -23.24 -42.99 2.78
CA ASN A 18 -21.87 -42.51 2.68
C ASN A 18 -21.63 -41.76 1.36
N SER A 19 -22.26 -42.15 0.25
CA SER A 19 -22.18 -41.38 -1.00
C SER A 19 -22.99 -40.08 -0.95
N SER A 20 -24.18 -40.05 -0.33
CA SER A 20 -24.94 -38.79 -0.20
C SER A 20 -24.24 -37.77 0.70
N SER A 21 -23.70 -38.19 1.85
CA SER A 21 -22.90 -37.32 2.71
C SER A 21 -21.60 -36.87 2.04
N ARG A 22 -20.90 -37.76 1.33
CA ARG A 22 -19.71 -37.39 0.54
C ARG A 22 -20.04 -36.47 -0.63
N GLN A 23 -21.18 -36.64 -1.30
CA GLN A 23 -21.64 -35.72 -2.34
C GLN A 23 -21.90 -34.31 -1.77
N LYS A 24 -22.45 -34.20 -0.55
CA LYS A 24 -22.57 -32.91 0.13
C LYS A 24 -21.21 -32.27 0.40
N LEU A 25 -20.22 -33.05 0.84
CA LEU A 25 -18.84 -32.56 1.04
C LEU A 25 -18.19 -32.12 -0.27
N VAL A 26 -18.38 -32.87 -1.36
CA VAL A 26 -17.94 -32.49 -2.71
C VAL A 26 -18.55 -31.14 -3.11
N SER A 27 -19.87 -30.98 -2.95
CA SER A 27 -20.55 -29.72 -3.24
C SER A 27 -20.02 -28.57 -2.38
N GLN A 28 -19.82 -28.79 -1.07
CA GLN A 28 -19.27 -27.78 -0.18
C GLN A 28 -17.84 -27.38 -0.56
N PHE A 29 -16.99 -28.35 -0.88
CA PHE A 29 -15.62 -28.11 -1.32
C PHE A 29 -15.59 -27.26 -2.59
N ASN A 30 -16.33 -27.66 -3.62
CA ASN A 30 -16.40 -26.92 -4.88
C ASN A 30 -16.99 -25.51 -4.70
N ASN A 31 -18.00 -25.34 -3.84
CA ASN A 31 -18.55 -24.02 -3.51
C ASN A 31 -17.52 -23.13 -2.80
N ILE A 32 -16.68 -23.69 -1.92
CA ILE A 32 -15.61 -22.92 -1.26
C ILE A 32 -14.56 -22.49 -2.29
N LEU A 33 -14.19 -23.34 -3.25
CA LEU A 33 -13.29 -22.95 -4.34
C LEU A 33 -13.88 -21.80 -5.17
N GLU A 34 -15.17 -21.88 -5.50
CA GLU A 34 -15.86 -20.78 -6.18
C GLU A 34 -15.86 -19.49 -5.34
N GLN A 35 -16.05 -19.58 -4.02
CA GLN A 35 -15.95 -18.42 -3.13
C GLN A 35 -14.53 -17.84 -3.05
N ILE A 36 -13.50 -18.68 -3.10
CA ILE A 36 -12.10 -18.24 -3.17
C ILE A 36 -11.87 -17.46 -4.48
N ASP A 37 -12.35 -17.99 -5.60
CA ASP A 37 -12.23 -17.34 -6.91
C ASP A 37 -12.96 -15.99 -6.92
N LYS A 38 -14.17 -15.94 -6.37
CA LYS A 38 -14.94 -14.70 -6.24
C LYS A 38 -14.25 -13.67 -5.36
N LEU A 39 -13.71 -14.09 -4.23
CA LEU A 39 -12.95 -13.19 -3.35
C LEU A 39 -11.70 -12.66 -4.04
N ALA A 40 -10.97 -13.51 -4.76
CA ALA A 40 -9.81 -13.10 -5.53
C ALA A 40 -10.21 -12.11 -6.63
N GLU A 41 -11.31 -12.34 -7.35
CA GLU A 41 -11.85 -11.46 -8.39
C GLU A 41 -12.28 -10.09 -7.84
N ASP A 42 -12.96 -10.06 -6.69
CA ASP A 42 -13.48 -8.85 -6.05
C ASP A 42 -12.40 -7.98 -5.40
N ALA A 43 -11.22 -8.53 -5.10
CA ALA A 43 -10.10 -7.86 -4.42
C ALA A 43 -9.34 -6.84 -5.31
N SER A 44 -10.08 -5.99 -6.00
CA SER A 44 -9.54 -4.90 -6.83
C SER A 44 -9.52 -3.57 -6.08
N PHE A 45 -8.49 -2.77 -6.32
CA PHE A 45 -8.40 -1.39 -5.85
C PHE A 45 -8.09 -0.46 -7.03
N ASN A 46 -8.94 0.54 -7.27
CA ASN A 46 -8.84 1.45 -8.41
C ASN A 46 -8.64 0.73 -9.76
N GLY A 47 -9.26 -0.43 -9.94
CA GLY A 47 -9.16 -1.24 -11.16
C GLY A 47 -7.91 -2.10 -11.27
N VAL A 48 -7.04 -2.13 -10.25
CA VAL A 48 -5.89 -3.03 -10.19
C VAL A 48 -6.19 -4.15 -9.21
N ASN A 49 -6.01 -5.39 -9.66
CA ASN A 49 -6.10 -6.59 -8.83
C ASN A 49 -4.75 -7.31 -8.88
N LEU A 50 -4.14 -7.54 -7.72
CA LEU A 50 -2.81 -8.17 -7.62
C LEU A 50 -2.87 -9.64 -7.17
N ILE A 51 -4.06 -10.21 -6.98
CA ILE A 51 -4.22 -11.56 -6.45
C ILE A 51 -5.06 -12.49 -7.34
N ASN A 52 -5.62 -12.00 -8.44
CA ASN A 52 -6.38 -12.82 -9.40
C ASN A 52 -5.60 -13.20 -10.66
N SER A 53 -4.38 -12.67 -10.83
CA SER A 53 -3.57 -12.89 -12.04
C SER A 53 -2.12 -12.51 -11.83
N SER A 54 -1.22 -13.29 -12.41
CA SER A 54 0.21 -13.00 -12.49
C SER A 54 0.58 -11.91 -13.52
N SER A 55 -0.36 -11.50 -14.37
CA SER A 55 -0.13 -10.49 -15.41
C SER A 55 -0.32 -9.06 -14.91
N SER A 56 -1.07 -8.88 -13.82
CA SER A 56 -1.30 -7.58 -13.22
C SER A 56 -0.02 -6.99 -12.66
N LYS A 57 0.17 -5.68 -12.84
CA LYS A 57 1.34 -4.97 -12.33
C LYS A 57 0.93 -3.66 -11.70
N LEU A 58 1.54 -3.35 -10.56
CA LEU A 58 1.44 -2.05 -9.91
C LEU A 58 2.84 -1.48 -9.76
N THR A 59 3.08 -0.29 -10.32
CA THR A 59 4.35 0.42 -10.14
C THR A 59 4.12 1.59 -9.20
N VAL A 60 4.91 1.62 -8.12
CA VAL A 60 4.92 2.71 -7.15
C VAL A 60 6.19 3.52 -7.37
N ALA A 61 6.04 4.76 -7.84
CA ALA A 61 7.16 5.68 -8.00
C ALA A 61 7.48 6.37 -6.65
N PHE A 62 8.77 6.43 -6.31
CA PHE A 62 9.28 7.11 -5.13
C PHE A 62 9.90 8.48 -5.45
N ASN A 63 10.09 8.80 -6.72
CA ASN A 63 10.54 10.11 -7.18
C ASN A 63 9.79 10.55 -8.44
N GLU A 64 9.89 11.85 -8.76
CA GLU A 64 9.25 12.44 -9.94
C GLU A 64 10.04 12.20 -11.24
N LYS A 65 11.26 11.66 -11.13
CA LYS A 65 12.11 11.38 -12.28
C LYS A 65 11.59 10.15 -13.01
N ARG A 66 11.49 10.25 -14.34
CA ARG A 66 11.00 9.17 -15.20
C ARG A 66 12.06 8.60 -16.14
N ASP A 67 13.26 9.17 -16.12
CA ASP A 67 14.38 8.68 -16.92
C ASP A 67 14.88 7.35 -16.35
N ALA A 68 15.18 6.39 -17.22
CA ALA A 68 15.56 5.04 -16.82
C ALA A 68 16.78 4.99 -15.88
N ALA A 69 17.69 5.97 -15.99
CA ALA A 69 18.90 6.06 -15.16
C ALA A 69 18.65 6.64 -13.76
N THR A 70 17.53 7.35 -13.54
CA THR A 70 17.30 8.11 -12.30
C THR A 70 15.95 7.82 -11.63
N LYS A 71 15.09 7.02 -12.28
CA LYS A 71 13.82 6.59 -11.67
C LYS A 71 14.06 5.75 -10.41
N SER A 72 13.26 6.01 -9.40
CA SER A 72 13.19 5.19 -8.19
C SER A 72 11.76 4.68 -8.07
N GLU A 73 11.57 3.38 -8.24
CA GLU A 73 10.24 2.76 -8.24
C GLU A 73 10.28 1.35 -7.67
N LEU A 74 9.14 0.89 -7.16
CA LEU A 74 8.87 -0.49 -6.82
C LEU A 74 7.83 -1.04 -7.79
N SER A 75 8.19 -2.07 -8.55
CA SER A 75 7.26 -2.80 -9.41
C SER A 75 6.77 -4.05 -8.70
N LEU A 76 5.48 -4.09 -8.38
CA LEU A 76 4.80 -5.26 -7.84
C LEU A 76 4.16 -6.02 -9.00
N THR A 77 4.44 -7.32 -9.07
CA THR A 77 3.71 -8.25 -9.93
C THR A 77 2.60 -8.87 -9.10
N GLY A 78 1.42 -9.04 -9.71
CA GLY A 78 0.36 -9.84 -9.14
C GLY A 78 0.77 -11.30 -9.03
N GLU A 79 0.06 -12.03 -8.18
CA GLU A 79 0.08 -13.49 -8.11
C GLU A 79 -1.33 -13.98 -8.43
N ASP A 80 -1.46 -15.18 -8.97
CA ASP A 80 -2.78 -15.80 -9.16
C ASP A 80 -3.09 -16.67 -7.93
N LEU A 81 -3.97 -16.17 -7.06
CA LEU A 81 -4.43 -16.84 -5.84
C LEU A 81 -5.86 -17.38 -5.99
N THR A 82 -6.34 -17.52 -7.23
CA THR A 82 -7.56 -18.30 -7.52
C THR A 82 -7.31 -19.79 -7.30
N SER A 83 -8.37 -20.59 -7.28
CA SER A 83 -8.32 -22.05 -7.26
C SER A 83 -7.40 -22.60 -8.36
N SER A 84 -7.46 -22.04 -9.57
CA SER A 84 -6.57 -22.37 -10.67
C SER A 84 -5.11 -22.01 -10.39
N GLY A 85 -4.83 -20.80 -9.91
CA GLY A 85 -3.48 -20.35 -9.58
C GLY A 85 -2.85 -21.11 -8.41
N LEU A 86 -3.68 -21.58 -7.48
CA LEU A 86 -3.30 -22.42 -6.34
C LEU A 86 -3.23 -23.92 -6.68
N ASN A 87 -3.47 -24.31 -7.93
CA ASN A 87 -3.55 -25.71 -8.37
C ASN A 87 -4.57 -26.57 -7.61
N ILE A 88 -5.67 -25.97 -7.15
CA ILE A 88 -6.78 -26.69 -6.53
C ILE A 88 -7.90 -26.83 -7.55
N THR A 89 -8.23 -28.07 -7.90
CA THR A 89 -9.28 -28.36 -8.88
C THR A 89 -10.57 -28.79 -8.19
N THR A 90 -11.71 -28.52 -8.83
CA THR A 90 -12.99 -29.09 -8.39
C THR A 90 -12.96 -30.61 -8.48
N VAL A 91 -13.73 -31.25 -7.60
CA VAL A 91 -13.80 -32.72 -7.50
C VAL A 91 -15.21 -33.20 -7.77
N SER A 92 -15.35 -34.41 -8.34
CA SER A 92 -16.64 -35.10 -8.50
C SER A 92 -16.90 -36.14 -7.41
N SER A 93 -15.83 -36.56 -6.72
CA SER A 93 -15.82 -37.58 -5.68
C SER A 93 -14.73 -37.29 -4.66
N LEU A 94 -14.95 -37.76 -3.43
CA LEU A 94 -13.99 -37.69 -2.33
C LEU A 94 -13.93 -39.06 -1.65
N SER A 95 -13.46 -40.08 -2.38
CA SER A 95 -12.99 -41.31 -1.76
C SER A 95 -11.79 -41.01 -0.85
N ASP A 96 -11.42 -41.94 0.03
CA ASP A 96 -10.34 -41.71 0.99
C ASP A 96 -9.01 -41.33 0.30
N SER A 97 -8.72 -41.90 -0.87
CA SER A 97 -7.53 -41.54 -1.66
C SER A 97 -7.63 -40.14 -2.29
N GLU A 98 -8.79 -39.76 -2.82
CA GLU A 98 -9.01 -38.44 -3.44
C GLU A 98 -9.02 -37.33 -2.39
N ALA A 99 -9.54 -37.62 -1.19
CA ALA A 99 -9.53 -36.71 -0.06
C ALA A 99 -8.09 -36.44 0.43
N ASN A 100 -7.23 -37.47 0.50
CA ASN A 100 -5.82 -37.29 0.84
C ASN A 100 -5.09 -36.45 -0.22
N ALA A 101 -5.31 -36.72 -1.51
CA ALA A 101 -4.72 -35.90 -2.57
C ALA A 101 -5.18 -34.43 -2.51
N SER A 102 -6.46 -34.19 -2.22
CA SER A 102 -7.01 -32.83 -2.04
C SER A 102 -6.38 -32.13 -0.83
N LEU A 103 -6.08 -32.87 0.25
CA LEU A 103 -5.41 -32.33 1.44
C LEU A 103 -3.95 -31.93 1.15
N ASP A 104 -3.25 -32.70 0.33
CA ASP A 104 -1.89 -32.36 -0.12
C ASP A 104 -1.93 -31.09 -0.99
N GLN A 105 -2.86 -31.00 -1.95
CA GLN A 105 -3.07 -29.78 -2.76
C GLN A 105 -3.40 -28.55 -1.90
N LEU A 106 -4.26 -28.68 -0.89
CA LEU A 106 -4.57 -27.59 0.03
C LEU A 106 -3.35 -27.18 0.86
N SER A 107 -2.48 -28.13 1.22
CA SER A 107 -1.26 -27.85 1.98
C SER A 107 -0.25 -27.07 1.13
N GLU A 108 -0.08 -27.44 -0.14
CA GLU A 108 0.74 -26.69 -1.10
C GLU A 108 0.17 -25.29 -1.36
N ALA A 109 -1.13 -25.18 -1.61
CA ALA A 109 -1.81 -23.90 -1.79
C ALA A 109 -1.62 -22.96 -0.58
N LEU A 110 -1.64 -23.50 0.64
CA LEU A 110 -1.40 -22.72 1.85
C LEU A 110 0.06 -22.23 1.94
N ILE A 111 1.03 -23.00 1.46
CA ILE A 111 2.42 -22.55 1.36
C ILE A 111 2.52 -21.40 0.35
N THR A 112 1.95 -21.55 -0.84
CA THR A 112 1.91 -20.48 -1.85
C THR A 112 1.25 -19.21 -1.33
N LEU A 113 0.13 -19.32 -0.62
CA LEU A 113 -0.55 -18.17 -0.01
C LEU A 113 0.33 -17.45 1.02
N ARG A 114 1.09 -18.20 1.83
CA ARG A 114 2.03 -17.61 2.80
C ARG A 114 3.20 -16.92 2.12
N GLU A 115 3.73 -17.49 1.05
CA GLU A 115 4.80 -16.89 0.24
C GLU A 115 4.33 -15.59 -0.41
N ALA A 116 3.15 -15.60 -1.04
CA ALA A 116 2.53 -14.41 -1.60
C ALA A 116 2.29 -13.33 -0.52
N GLY A 117 1.73 -13.72 0.63
CA GLY A 117 1.52 -12.83 1.77
C GLY A 117 2.83 -12.22 2.30
N SER A 118 3.90 -13.03 2.39
CA SER A 118 5.22 -12.55 2.79
C SER A 118 5.78 -11.53 1.79
N LYS A 119 5.68 -11.82 0.48
CA LYS A 119 6.11 -10.92 -0.60
C LYS A 119 5.35 -9.58 -0.55
N PHE A 120 4.03 -9.61 -0.41
CA PHE A 120 3.25 -8.38 -0.25
C PHE A 120 3.58 -7.63 1.05
N GLY A 121 3.83 -8.34 2.15
CA GLY A 121 4.26 -7.75 3.42
C GLY A 121 5.59 -7.00 3.32
N SER A 122 6.61 -7.60 2.68
CA SER A 122 7.91 -6.95 2.45
C SER A 122 7.79 -5.74 1.53
N ASN A 123 6.96 -5.82 0.48
CA ASN A 123 6.66 -4.69 -0.40
C ASN A 123 5.97 -3.55 0.36
N LEU A 124 4.97 -3.86 1.21
CA LEU A 124 4.30 -2.87 2.05
C LEU A 124 5.27 -2.18 3.01
N SER A 125 6.15 -2.95 3.66
CA SER A 125 7.19 -2.40 4.54
C SER A 125 8.10 -1.43 3.78
N THR A 126 8.52 -1.79 2.56
CA THR A 126 9.34 -0.92 1.70
C THR A 126 8.62 0.39 1.38
N VAL A 127 7.35 0.32 1.00
CA VAL A 127 6.54 1.53 0.71
C VAL A 127 6.36 2.39 1.96
N GLN A 128 6.10 1.79 3.12
CA GLN A 128 5.96 2.50 4.38
C GLN A 128 7.26 3.24 4.76
N ILE A 129 8.40 2.57 4.70
CA ILE A 129 9.71 3.17 4.98
C ILE A 129 9.98 4.34 4.03
N ARG A 130 9.71 4.17 2.73
CA ARG A 130 9.91 5.23 1.74
C ARG A 130 8.98 6.44 1.97
N LYS A 131 7.72 6.18 2.32
CA LYS A 131 6.76 7.23 2.68
C LYS A 131 7.24 8.02 3.90
N ASP A 132 7.67 7.33 4.95
CA ASP A 132 8.11 7.98 6.20
C ASP A 132 9.41 8.75 6.00
N TYR A 133 10.38 8.20 5.26
CA TYR A 133 11.59 8.91 4.85
C TYR A 133 11.26 10.18 4.07
N THR A 134 10.39 10.07 3.05
CA THR A 134 10.00 11.22 2.22
C THR A 134 9.34 12.31 3.07
N LYS A 135 8.45 11.93 3.99
CA LYS A 135 7.82 12.87 4.92
C LYS A 135 8.86 13.55 5.83
N ALA A 136 9.81 12.79 6.37
CA ALA A 136 10.89 13.35 7.18
C ALA A 136 11.78 14.32 6.37
N SER A 137 12.15 13.95 5.14
CA SER A 137 12.91 14.81 4.23
C SER A 137 12.16 16.09 3.90
N ILE A 138 10.85 16.02 3.61
CA ILE A 138 10.01 17.20 3.37
C ILE A 138 10.05 18.13 4.60
N ASN A 139 9.85 17.60 5.80
CA ASN A 139 9.88 18.39 7.03
C ASN A 139 11.25 19.06 7.24
N THR A 140 12.36 18.34 7.06
CA THR A 140 13.70 18.92 7.19
C THR A 140 13.97 19.99 6.15
N LEU A 141 13.58 19.76 4.89
CA LEU A 141 13.74 20.76 3.83
C LEU A 141 12.87 21.99 4.05
N GLN A 142 11.66 21.82 4.60
CA GLN A 142 10.80 22.93 4.99
C GLN A 142 11.44 23.77 6.11
N THR A 143 11.91 23.14 7.20
CA THR A 143 12.64 23.87 8.26
C THR A 143 13.91 24.54 7.73
N GLY A 144 14.66 23.88 6.84
CA GLY A 144 15.85 24.45 6.22
C GLY A 144 15.53 25.66 5.34
N ALA A 145 14.45 25.59 4.55
CA ALA A 145 13.98 26.71 3.74
C ALA A 145 13.49 27.87 4.62
N ASP A 146 12.71 27.58 5.67
CA ASP A 146 12.26 28.56 6.64
C ASP A 146 13.46 29.27 7.27
N ASN A 147 14.49 28.55 7.72
CA ASN A 147 15.70 29.17 8.28
C ASN A 147 16.49 30.03 7.29
N LEU A 148 16.43 29.75 5.98
CA LEU A 148 17.10 30.56 4.95
C LEU A 148 16.30 31.81 4.57
N VAL A 149 14.98 31.79 4.76
CA VAL A 149 14.08 32.88 4.35
C VAL A 149 13.64 33.74 5.54
N LEU A 150 13.60 33.17 6.75
CA LEU A 150 13.27 33.89 7.97
C LEU A 150 14.37 34.90 8.27
N ALA A 151 14.02 36.17 8.17
CA ALA A 151 14.87 37.26 8.64
C ALA A 151 14.97 37.21 10.18
N ASP A 152 16.16 37.49 10.73
CA ASP A 152 16.32 37.62 12.18
C ASP A 152 15.54 38.86 12.66
N THR A 153 14.47 38.63 13.40
CA THR A 153 13.61 39.71 13.92
C THR A 153 14.37 40.67 14.84
N ASN A 154 15.47 40.23 15.46
CA ASN A 154 16.32 41.10 16.27
C ASN A 154 17.17 42.03 15.39
N GLU A 155 17.73 41.50 14.30
CA GLU A 155 18.52 42.30 13.35
C GLU A 155 17.64 43.28 12.57
N GLU A 156 16.52 42.80 12.00
CA GLU A 156 15.51 43.65 11.37
C GLU A 156 14.94 44.68 12.36
N GLY A 157 14.70 44.28 13.61
CA GLY A 157 14.21 45.17 14.67
C GLY A 157 15.23 46.27 15.03
N ALA A 158 16.51 45.91 15.19
CA ALA A 158 17.59 46.86 15.44
C ALA A 158 17.80 47.80 14.25
N ASN A 159 17.74 47.27 13.02
CA ASN A 159 17.85 48.06 11.81
C ASN A 159 16.67 49.02 11.64
N LEU A 160 15.45 48.58 11.94
CA LEU A 160 14.25 49.42 11.94
C LEU A 160 14.34 50.54 12.99
N LEU A 161 14.81 50.23 14.20
CA LEU A 161 15.04 51.25 15.22
C LEU A 161 16.11 52.25 14.78
N ALA A 162 17.25 51.76 14.27
CA ALA A 162 18.32 52.61 13.75
C ALA A 162 17.84 53.50 12.59
N LEU A 163 16.99 52.97 11.70
CA LEU A 163 16.38 53.70 10.60
C LEU A 163 15.42 54.78 11.12
N GLN A 164 14.58 54.48 12.11
CA GLN A 164 13.70 55.46 12.76
C GLN A 164 14.51 56.58 13.42
N THR A 165 15.60 56.25 14.14
CA THR A 165 16.50 57.26 14.72
C THR A 165 17.16 58.11 13.64
N ARG A 166 17.64 57.51 12.54
CA ARG A 166 18.18 58.26 11.40
C ARG A 166 17.14 59.19 10.78
N GLN A 167 15.88 58.77 10.64
CA GLN A 167 14.81 59.61 10.10
C GLN A 167 14.49 60.78 11.04
N GLN A 168 14.44 60.57 12.36
CA GLN A 168 14.29 61.63 13.36
C GLN A 168 15.46 62.63 13.34
N LEU A 169 16.69 62.13 13.22
CA LEU A 169 17.88 62.98 13.07
C LEU A 169 17.84 63.77 11.74
N SER A 170 17.36 63.15 10.67
CA SER A 170 17.24 63.83 9.37
C SER A 170 16.16 64.92 9.36
N THR A 171 15.02 64.69 10.01
CA THR A 171 13.94 65.69 10.12
C THR A 171 14.31 66.83 11.07
N THR A 172 14.97 66.53 12.18
CA THR A 172 15.50 67.57 13.09
C THR A 172 16.62 68.38 12.42
N ALA A 173 17.56 67.73 11.73
CA ALA A 173 18.59 68.42 10.95
C ALA A 173 17.99 69.31 9.84
N LEU A 174 16.96 68.84 9.13
CA LEU A 174 16.25 69.64 8.12
C LEU A 174 15.50 70.83 8.75
N SER A 175 14.85 70.64 9.90
CA SER A 175 14.20 71.72 10.65
C SER A 175 15.21 72.76 11.11
N MET A 176 16.37 72.33 11.61
CA MET A 176 17.46 73.22 12.00
C MET A 176 18.05 73.97 10.79
N ALA A 177 18.22 73.30 9.64
CA ALA A 177 18.69 73.93 8.42
C ALA A 177 17.69 75.01 7.93
N SER A 178 16.38 74.70 7.92
CA SER A 178 15.33 75.67 7.56
C SER A 178 15.26 76.86 8.53
N GLN A 179 15.44 76.63 9.84
CA GLN A 179 15.54 77.71 10.82
C GLN A 179 16.80 78.56 10.64
N ALA A 180 17.93 77.94 10.32
CA ALA A 180 19.18 78.65 10.02
C ALA A 180 19.03 79.53 8.77
N ASP A 181 18.42 79.01 7.69
CA ASP A 181 18.16 79.77 6.46
C ASP A 181 17.20 80.95 6.71
N GLN A 182 16.17 80.79 7.55
CA GLN A 182 15.26 81.88 7.93
C GLN A 182 15.92 82.92 8.86
N ALA A 183 16.85 82.52 9.72
CA ALA A 183 17.61 83.44 10.57
C ALA A 183 18.52 84.35 9.72
N VAL A 184 19.09 83.83 8.64
CA VAL A 184 19.86 84.62 7.66
C VAL A 184 18.95 85.64 6.95
N LEU A 185 17.74 85.25 6.56
CA LEU A 185 16.74 86.14 5.92
C LEU A 185 16.20 87.24 6.84
N ARG A 186 16.25 87.09 8.16
CA ARG A 186 15.88 88.14 9.14
C ARG A 186 16.96 89.21 9.33
N LEU A 187 18.18 88.95 8.90
CA LEU A 187 19.33 89.85 9.05
C LEU A 187 19.48 90.84 7.89
N PHE A 188 18.67 90.71 6.85
CA PHE A 188 18.59 91.58 5.68
C PHE A 188 17.19 92.17 5.55
#